data_AF-A0A516NPT3-F1
#
_entry.id   AF-A0A516NPT3-F1
#
_cell.length_a   1.000
_cell.length_b   1.000
_cell.length_c   1.000
_cell.angle_alpha   90.00
_cell.angle_beta   90.00
_cell.angle_gamma   90.00
#
_symmetry.space_group_name_H-M   'P 1'
#
loop_
_entity.id
_entity.type
_entity.pdbx_description
1 polymer ?
#
loop_
_entity_poly.entity_id
_entity_poly.type
_entity_poly.pdbx_seq_one_letter_code
_entity_poly.pdbx_strand_id
1 'polypeptide(L)'
;MTTLEMPHVSECTVSDCSYNHDGCHAYAINVAGENGHADCTTFIPLSSKGGLDRVTSMVGACQRADCTHNKDLECTAPEIRVGLGASDHTANCLTYTPA
;
A
#
# COMPACT_ATOMS: atom_id res chain seq x y z
N MET A 1 -2.99 5.66 25.68
CA MET A 1 -2.11 5.10 24.63
C MET A 1 -2.95 4.97 23.39
N THR A 2 -2.73 5.81 22.38
CA THR A 2 -3.41 5.71 21.09
C THR A 2 -2.57 4.81 20.20
N THR A 3 -3.04 3.59 19.97
CA THR A 3 -2.49 2.71 18.93
C THR A 3 -2.71 3.41 17.58
N LEU A 4 -1.64 3.68 16.83
CA LEU A 4 -1.78 4.03 15.41
C LEU A 4 -2.30 2.76 14.71
N GLU A 5 -3.61 2.68 14.49
CA GLU A 5 -4.17 1.67 13.62
C GLU A 5 -3.74 2.01 12.21
N MET A 6 -3.00 1.09 11.58
CA MET A 6 -2.55 1.39 10.26
C MET A 6 -3.72 1.29 9.28
N PRO A 7 -3.71 2.17 8.28
CA PRO A 7 -4.79 2.32 7.34
C PRO A 7 -5.12 1.06 6.53
N HIS A 8 -6.39 0.61 6.56
CA HIS A 8 -6.88 -0.53 5.80
C HIS A 8 -7.02 -0.22 4.30
N VAL A 9 -6.67 -1.21 3.46
CA VAL A 9 -6.91 -1.18 2.01
C VAL A 9 -8.35 -1.62 1.75
N SER A 10 -9.21 -0.69 1.34
CA SER A 10 -10.65 -0.93 1.14
C SER A 10 -10.98 -1.70 -0.14
N GLU A 11 -10.14 -1.60 -1.17
CA GLU A 11 -10.35 -2.23 -2.48
C GLU A 11 -9.00 -2.45 -3.18
N CYS A 12 -8.83 -3.59 -3.84
CA CYS A 12 -7.70 -3.83 -4.75
C CYS A 12 -8.23 -4.55 -5.99
N THR A 13 -8.08 -3.92 -7.14
CA THR A 13 -8.57 -4.44 -8.43
C THR A 13 -7.54 -5.28 -9.18
N VAL A 14 -6.32 -5.42 -8.63
CA VAL A 14 -5.22 -6.17 -9.23
C VAL A 14 -5.46 -7.66 -9.05
N SER A 15 -6.08 -8.30 -10.04
CA SER A 15 -6.47 -9.72 -10.00
C SER A 15 -5.27 -10.69 -9.93
N ASP A 16 -4.10 -10.27 -10.41
CA ASP A 16 -2.90 -11.12 -10.46
C ASP A 16 -2.04 -11.07 -9.18
N CYS A 17 -2.50 -10.37 -8.14
CA CYS A 17 -1.79 -10.25 -6.87
C CYS A 17 -2.14 -11.41 -5.93
N SER A 18 -1.14 -12.08 -5.37
CA SER A 18 -1.31 -13.21 -4.43
C SER A 18 -2.03 -12.82 -3.14
N TYR A 19 -2.02 -11.53 -2.79
CA TYR A 19 -2.73 -11.00 -1.63
C TYR A 19 -4.16 -10.55 -1.93
N ASN A 20 -4.61 -10.62 -3.19
CA ASN A 20 -5.93 -10.16 -3.59
C ASN A 20 -6.95 -11.32 -3.65
N HIS A 21 -7.33 -11.82 -2.48
CA HIS A 21 -8.37 -12.84 -2.31
C HIS A 21 -9.57 -12.18 -1.62
N ASP A 22 -10.57 -11.77 -2.40
CA ASP A 22 -11.77 -11.04 -1.96
C ASP A 22 -11.50 -9.62 -1.37
N GLY A 23 -10.33 -9.07 -1.70
CA GLY A 23 -9.82 -7.80 -1.17
C GLY A 23 -8.32 -7.91 -0.90
N CYS A 24 -7.66 -6.79 -0.60
CA CYS A 24 -6.22 -6.80 -0.30
C CYS A 24 -5.96 -7.27 1.13
N HIS A 25 -5.45 -8.49 1.26
CA HIS A 25 -5.09 -9.14 2.53
C HIS A 25 -3.57 -9.13 2.81
N ALA A 26 -2.80 -8.17 2.27
CA ALA A 26 -1.38 -8.02 2.65
C ALA A 26 -1.27 -7.59 4.12
N TYR A 27 -0.12 -7.66 4.82
CA TYR A 27 -0.01 -7.09 6.20
C TYR A 27 0.49 -5.66 6.18
N ALA A 28 1.21 -5.34 5.12
CA ALA A 28 2.01 -4.16 5.02
C ALA A 28 2.30 -3.96 3.54
N ILE A 29 1.51 -3.13 2.88
CA ILE A 29 1.81 -2.73 1.52
C ILE A 29 2.85 -1.62 1.53
N ASN A 30 3.88 -1.81 0.72
CA ASN A 30 4.90 -0.82 0.45
C ASN A 30 4.54 -0.11 -0.83
N VAL A 31 4.70 1.20 -0.86
CA VAL A 31 4.46 2.02 -2.05
C VAL A 31 5.76 2.75 -2.41
N ALA A 32 6.35 2.41 -3.56
CA ALA A 32 7.58 3.01 -4.07
C ALA A 32 7.30 4.03 -5.18
N GLY A 33 8.34 4.74 -5.62
CA GLY A 33 8.26 5.94 -6.48
C GLY A 33 9.08 5.87 -7.77
N GLU A 34 9.60 4.71 -8.14
CA GLU A 34 10.88 4.59 -8.89
C GLU A 34 10.85 5.15 -10.31
N ASN A 35 9.67 5.34 -10.90
CA ASN A 35 9.46 5.90 -12.25
C ASN A 35 8.40 7.03 -12.25
N GLY A 36 8.26 7.78 -11.15
CA GLY A 36 7.38 8.97 -11.09
C GLY A 36 5.92 8.66 -10.72
N HIS A 37 5.74 7.54 -10.04
CA HIS A 37 4.54 6.74 -9.99
C HIS A 37 4.55 6.04 -8.65
N ALA A 38 3.42 5.91 -8.00
CA ALA A 38 3.33 5.21 -6.72
C ALA A 38 3.09 3.71 -7.00
N ASP A 39 3.91 2.82 -6.47
CA ASP A 39 3.95 1.44 -6.96
C ASP A 39 3.88 0.48 -5.78
N CYS A 40 2.92 -0.45 -5.76
CA CYS A 40 2.79 -1.39 -4.64
C CYS A 40 3.86 -2.44 -4.82
N THR A 41 4.99 -2.23 -4.17
CA THR A 41 6.11 -3.15 -4.20
C THR A 41 5.88 -4.38 -3.32
N THR A 42 4.76 -4.41 -2.58
CA THR A 42 4.23 -5.63 -1.94
C THR A 42 3.47 -6.52 -2.92
N PHE A 43 3.29 -6.10 -4.18
CA PHE A 43 2.77 -6.98 -5.22
C PHE A 43 3.64 -8.24 -5.33
N ILE A 44 2.99 -9.38 -5.11
CA ILE A 44 3.54 -10.70 -5.38
C ILE A 44 2.61 -11.31 -6.45
N PRO A 45 3.11 -11.69 -7.62
CA PRO A 45 2.27 -12.31 -8.64
C PRO A 45 1.75 -13.67 -8.15
N LEU A 46 0.51 -14.05 -8.49
CA LEU A 46 -0.13 -15.33 -8.15
C LEU A 46 0.70 -16.57 -8.53
N SER A 47 1.61 -16.44 -9.51
CA SER A 47 2.56 -17.48 -9.92
C SER A 47 3.65 -17.75 -8.86
N SER A 48 3.76 -16.92 -7.83
CA SER A 48 4.61 -17.06 -6.66
C SER A 48 3.75 -17.24 -5.40
N LYS A 49 3.78 -18.42 -4.79
CA LYS A 49 3.05 -18.71 -3.54
C LYS A 49 3.53 -17.79 -2.40
N GLY A 50 2.79 -16.73 -2.11
CA GLY A 50 2.83 -15.99 -0.85
C GLY A 50 1.67 -16.45 0.04
N GLY A 51 1.91 -17.40 0.94
CA GLY A 51 0.90 -17.90 1.87
C GLY A 51 1.02 -17.20 3.21
N LEU A 52 -0.02 -16.50 3.63
CA LEU A 52 -0.48 -16.46 5.03
C LEU A 52 -1.95 -16.01 5.03
N ASP A 53 -2.85 -16.84 5.56
CA ASP A 53 -4.32 -16.70 5.47
C ASP A 53 -4.93 -15.48 6.20
N ARG A 54 -4.12 -14.70 6.93
CA ARG A 54 -4.57 -13.49 7.64
C ARG A 54 -3.43 -12.50 7.73
N VAL A 55 -3.49 -11.45 6.95
CA VAL A 55 -2.58 -10.33 7.10
C VAL A 55 -3.36 -9.02 6.87
N THR A 56 -3.28 -8.11 7.84
CA THR A 56 -3.93 -6.80 7.93
C THR A 56 -3.14 -5.77 7.12
N SER A 57 -3.59 -5.27 5.98
CA SER A 57 -2.74 -4.44 5.09
C SER A 57 -2.41 -3.10 5.74
N MET A 58 -1.15 -2.88 6.07
CA MET A 58 -0.65 -1.67 6.74
C MET A 58 0.41 -0.94 5.88
N VAL A 59 1.02 0.16 6.31
CA VAL A 59 2.15 0.79 5.58
C VAL A 59 3.38 0.75 6.47
N GLY A 60 4.41 -0.01 6.07
CA GLY A 60 5.60 -0.23 6.90
C GLY A 60 6.57 0.95 6.95
N ALA A 61 6.63 1.78 5.91
CA ALA A 61 7.43 3.01 5.86
C ALA A 61 6.89 3.96 4.78
N CYS A 62 6.68 5.24 5.12
CA CYS A 62 6.37 6.30 4.17
C CYS A 62 7.67 7.05 3.83
N GLN A 63 8.30 6.74 2.70
CA GLN A 63 9.57 7.39 2.31
C GLN A 63 9.37 8.71 1.54
N ARG A 64 8.12 9.08 1.24
CA ARG A 64 7.77 10.34 0.58
C ARG A 64 7.88 11.49 1.55
N ALA A 65 9.03 12.15 1.59
CA ALA A 65 9.32 13.27 2.49
C ALA A 65 8.36 14.47 2.28
N ASP A 66 7.77 14.57 1.10
CA ASP A 66 6.78 15.56 0.71
C ASP A 66 5.34 15.19 1.09
N CYS A 67 5.08 14.00 1.61
CA CYS A 67 3.73 13.57 1.96
C CYS A 67 3.26 14.21 3.27
N THR A 68 2.08 14.84 3.27
CA THR A 68 1.46 15.44 4.47
C THR A 68 1.20 14.44 5.59
N HIS A 69 1.10 13.15 5.24
CA HIS A 69 0.88 12.04 6.17
C HIS A 69 2.18 11.37 6.62
N ASN A 70 3.35 11.84 6.17
CA ASN A 70 4.63 11.32 6.59
C ASN A 70 5.10 12.05 7.85
N LYS A 71 5.30 11.27 8.92
CA LYS A 71 5.96 11.72 10.13
C LYS A 71 7.10 10.77 10.45
N ASP A 72 8.34 11.27 10.39
CA ASP A 72 9.53 10.48 10.74
C ASP A 72 9.65 9.16 9.96
N LEU A 73 9.25 9.15 8.68
CA LEU A 73 9.19 7.97 7.79
C LEU A 73 8.07 6.97 8.13
N GLU A 74 7.16 7.33 9.02
CA GLU A 74 5.96 6.57 9.36
C GLU A 74 4.71 7.24 8.79
N CYS A 75 3.78 6.44 8.26
CA CYS A 75 2.53 6.96 7.73
C CYS A 75 1.51 7.16 8.85
N THR A 76 0.98 8.38 8.99
CA THR A 76 -0.02 8.73 10.01
C THR A 76 -1.43 8.92 9.43
N ALA A 77 -1.66 8.51 8.18
CA ALA A 77 -2.97 8.59 7.56
C ALA A 77 -3.94 7.57 8.18
N PRO A 78 -5.22 7.93 8.41
CA PRO A 78 -6.19 7.04 9.03
C PRO A 78 -6.64 5.89 8.11
N GLU A 79 -6.62 6.10 6.77
CA GLU A 79 -6.96 5.10 5.75
C GLU A 79 -6.06 5.26 4.52
N ILE A 80 -5.61 4.16 3.90
CA ILE A 80 -4.65 4.09 2.79
C ILE A 80 -5.40 3.40 1.68
N ARG A 81 -5.53 4.14 0.58
CA ARG A 81 -6.04 3.61 -0.65
C ARG A 81 -4.87 3.34 -1.55
N VAL A 82 -4.79 2.11 -2.05
CA VAL A 82 -3.84 1.75 -3.10
C VAL A 82 -4.61 1.23 -4.30
N GLY A 83 -4.35 1.80 -5.46
CA GLY A 83 -5.04 1.44 -6.70
C GLY A 83 -4.23 1.86 -7.92
N LEU A 84 -4.69 1.54 -9.12
CA LEU A 84 -4.03 1.96 -10.35
C LEU A 84 -3.95 3.49 -10.40
N GLY A 85 -2.75 4.06 -10.37
CA GLY A 85 -2.54 5.51 -10.49
C GLY A 85 -2.11 5.89 -11.90
N ALA A 86 -1.63 7.12 -12.06
CA ALA A 86 -1.27 7.73 -13.34
C ALA A 86 0.02 7.16 -13.96
N SER A 87 0.26 5.88 -13.72
CA SER A 87 1.56 5.33 -13.45
C SER A 87 1.78 4.01 -14.17
N ASP A 88 2.93 3.85 -14.83
CA ASP A 88 3.35 2.61 -15.50
C ASP A 88 3.44 1.41 -14.53
N HIS A 89 3.36 1.64 -13.22
CA HIS A 89 3.21 0.57 -12.26
C HIS A 89 1.77 0.42 -11.77
N THR A 90 1.46 -0.82 -11.44
CA THR A 90 0.11 -1.29 -11.21
C THR A 90 -0.53 -0.85 -9.89
N ALA A 91 0.12 -0.10 -8.99
CA ALA A 91 -0.48 0.19 -7.68
C ALA A 91 0.07 1.40 -6.90
N ASN A 92 -0.64 2.51 -6.94
CA ASN A 92 -0.31 3.81 -6.35
C ASN A 92 -1.00 4.06 -5.02
N CYS A 93 -0.30 4.67 -4.05
CA CYS A 93 -0.93 5.27 -2.87
C CYS A 93 -1.78 6.46 -3.31
N LEU A 94 -3.09 6.24 -3.39
CA LEU A 94 -4.08 7.26 -3.72
C LEU A 94 -4.37 8.19 -2.53
N THR A 95 -3.93 7.84 -1.33
CA THR A 95 -3.97 8.72 -0.14
C THR A 95 -2.80 9.70 -0.11
N TYR A 96 -1.76 9.51 -0.92
CA TYR A 96 -0.64 10.44 -0.96
C TYR A 96 -1.15 11.85 -1.28
N THR A 97 -0.77 12.79 -0.43
CA THR A 97 -1.05 14.22 -0.60
C THR A 97 0.26 14.95 -0.35
N PRO A 98 0.78 15.72 -1.33
CA PRO A 98 1.95 16.57 -1.12
C PRO A 98 1.62 17.72 -0.15
N ALA A 99 2.58 18.05 0.72
CA ALA A 99 2.55 19.21 1.60
C ALA A 99 2.97 20.50 0.88
#